data_AF-A0A966Q919-F1
#
_entry.id   AF-A0A966Q919-F1
#
_cell.length_a   1.000
_cell.length_b   1.000
_cell.length_c   1.000
_cell.angle_alpha   90.00
_cell.angle_beta   90.00
_cell.angle_gamma   90.00
#
_symmetry.space_group_name_H-M   'P 1'
#
loop_
_entity.id
_entity.type
_entity.pdbx_description
1 polymer ?
#
loop_
_entity_poly.entity_id
_entity_poly.type
_entity_poly.pdbx_seq_one_letter_code
_entity_poly.pdbx_strand_id
1 'polypeptide(L)'
;VEEDKTEVQGFEQKLEAAVQGLASALGIELPLAQKIASVGFSTAEAIAEATEADLAEAVPDLTPEQPRRFALRPRRPSQPPRPEAPSLARHGPLVH
;
A
#
# COMPACT_ATOMS: atom_id res chain seq x y z
N VAL A 1 14.98 -5.77 36.13
CA VAL A 1 14.01 -6.21 35.12
C VAL A 1 13.62 -4.94 34.40
N GLU A 2 14.24 -4.70 33.25
CA GLU A 2 14.02 -3.50 32.44
C GLU A 2 13.22 -3.98 31.23
N GLU A 3 11.97 -3.55 31.18
CA GLU A 3 10.97 -4.04 30.22
C GLU A 3 11.32 -3.54 28.82
N ASP A 4 11.63 -4.48 27.94
CA ASP A 4 11.76 -4.32 26.50
C ASP A 4 10.41 -3.85 25.93
N LYS A 5 10.19 -2.54 25.90
CA LYS A 5 9.03 -1.88 25.31
C LYS A 5 9.34 -1.55 23.86
N THR A 6 9.69 -2.57 23.08
CA THR A 6 9.85 -2.46 21.64
C THR A 6 8.48 -2.25 20.99
N GLU A 7 8.25 -1.00 20.59
CA GLU A 7 7.87 -0.72 19.21
C GLU A 7 6.50 -1.23 18.71
N VAL A 8 5.41 -1.01 19.46
CA VAL A 8 4.05 -1.08 18.86
C VAL A 8 3.62 0.27 18.26
N GLN A 9 4.35 1.36 18.51
CA GLN A 9 4.04 2.69 17.95
C GLN A 9 4.13 2.74 16.41
N GLY A 10 4.93 1.86 15.79
CA GLY A 10 5.07 1.84 14.34
C GLY A 10 3.90 1.19 13.61
N PHE A 11 3.16 0.27 14.24
CA PHE A 11 2.12 -0.49 13.56
C PHE A 11 0.84 0.34 13.36
N GLU A 12 0.36 1.03 14.40
CA GLU A 12 -0.81 1.90 14.28
C GLU A 12 -0.54 3.04 13.29
N GLN A 13 0.62 3.69 13.35
CA GLN A 13 0.99 4.74 12.38
C GLN A 13 1.08 4.21 10.95
N LYS A 14 1.63 3.00 10.75
CA LYS A 14 1.69 2.37 9.42
C LYS A 14 0.29 1.96 8.94
N LEU A 15 -0.56 1.47 9.84
CA LEU A 15 -1.93 1.10 9.53
C LEU A 15 -2.75 2.34 9.15
N GLU A 16 -2.67 3.42 9.93
CA GLU A 16 -3.33 4.69 9.62
C GLU A 16 -2.86 5.28 8.30
N ALA A 17 -1.55 5.28 8.03
CA ALA A 17 -1.00 5.73 6.77
C ALA A 17 -1.44 4.85 5.59
N ALA A 18 -1.50 3.53 5.78
CA ALA A 18 -2.01 2.60 4.77
C ALA A 18 -3.49 2.84 4.50
N VAL A 19 -4.32 3.00 5.54
CA VAL A 19 -5.75 3.28 5.44
C VAL A 19 -6.02 4.64 4.78
N GLN A 20 -5.27 5.69 5.14
CA GLN A 20 -5.38 7.00 4.48
C GLN A 20 -4.96 6.95 3.01
N GLY A 21 -3.87 6.23 2.72
CA GLY A 21 -3.41 6.00 1.36
C GLY A 21 -4.44 5.22 0.54
N LEU A 22 -5.07 4.22 1.14
CA LEU A 22 -6.13 3.41 0.54
C LEU A 22 -7.38 4.25 0.28
N ALA A 23 -7.84 5.01 1.26
CA ALA A 23 -8.98 5.93 1.16
C ALA A 23 -8.77 6.93 0.02
N SER A 24 -7.59 7.54 -0.05
CA SER A 24 -7.25 8.50 -1.11
C SER A 24 -7.07 7.84 -2.47
N ALA A 25 -6.49 6.64 -2.53
CA ALA A 25 -6.29 5.90 -3.76
C ALA A 25 -7.62 5.46 -4.37
N LEU A 26 -8.56 4.98 -3.55
CA LEU A 26 -9.85 4.48 -4.00
C LEU A 26 -10.92 5.57 -4.07
N GLY A 27 -10.69 6.72 -3.42
CA GLY A 27 -11.66 7.80 -3.32
C GLY A 27 -12.86 7.43 -2.44
N ILE A 28 -12.59 6.80 -1.30
CA ILE A 28 -13.59 6.35 -0.32
C ILE A 28 -13.37 6.97 1.05
N GLU A 29 -14.38 6.84 1.91
CA GLU A 29 -14.33 7.26 3.30
C GLU A 29 -13.27 6.47 4.09
N LEU A 30 -12.57 7.15 4.99
CA LEU A 30 -11.59 6.59 5.92
C LEU A 30 -12.09 5.36 6.71
N PRO A 31 -13.30 5.38 7.32
CA PRO A 31 -13.84 4.20 8.01
C PRO A 31 -14.08 3.01 7.07
N LEU A 32 -14.39 3.25 5.79
CA LEU A 32 -14.56 2.19 4.81
C LEU A 32 -13.21 1.58 4.41
N ALA A 33 -12.21 2.42 4.19
CA ALA A 33 -10.84 1.98 3.95
C ALA A 33 -10.27 1.17 5.12
N GLN A 34 -10.63 1.51 6.37
CA GLN A 34 -10.22 0.75 7.54
C GLN A 34 -10.84 -0.65 7.56
N LYS A 35 -12.15 -0.77 7.26
CA LYS A 35 -12.83 -2.08 7.14
C LYS A 35 -12.16 -2.94 6.06
N ILE A 36 -11.86 -2.35 4.91
CA ILE A 36 -11.17 -3.01 3.79
C ILE A 36 -9.78 -3.50 4.22
N ALA A 37 -8.99 -2.67 4.89
CA ALA A 37 -7.70 -3.09 5.43
C ALA A 37 -7.83 -4.20 6.49
N SER A 38 -8.87 -4.15 7.34
CA SER A 38 -9.13 -5.17 8.38
C SER A 38 -9.53 -6.54 7.82
N VAL A 39 -10.14 -6.61 6.64
CA VAL A 39 -10.48 -7.89 5.98
C VAL A 39 -9.34 -8.45 5.15
N GLY A 40 -8.17 -7.80 5.13
CA GLY A 40 -6.96 -8.27 4.45
C GLY A 40 -6.58 -7.48 3.19
N PHE A 41 -7.38 -6.50 2.78
CA PHE A 41 -7.08 -5.64 1.64
C PHE A 41 -6.32 -4.39 2.07
N SER A 42 -5.05 -4.58 2.44
CA SER A 42 -4.20 -3.51 2.95
C SER A 42 -3.67 -2.56 1.87
N THR A 43 -3.85 -2.88 0.57
CA THR A 43 -3.33 -2.10 -0.56
C THR A 43 -4.33 -2.00 -1.70
N ALA A 44 -4.25 -0.93 -2.48
CA ALA A 44 -5.06 -0.76 -3.68
C ALA A 44 -4.76 -1.85 -4.74
N GLU A 45 -3.57 -2.44 -4.71
CA GLU A 45 -3.19 -3.57 -5.55
C GLU A 45 -4.00 -4.81 -5.18
N ALA A 46 -4.05 -5.19 -3.89
CA ALA A 46 -4.83 -6.32 -3.41
C ALA A 46 -6.31 -6.21 -3.81
N ILE A 47 -6.87 -4.99 -3.73
CA ILE A 47 -8.26 -4.71 -4.11
C ILE A 47 -8.46 -4.81 -5.62
N ALA A 48 -7.48 -4.40 -6.42
CA ALA A 48 -7.53 -4.54 -7.88
C ALA A 48 -7.29 -5.99 -8.35
N GLU A 49 -6.72 -6.87 -7.51
CA GLU A 49 -6.63 -8.31 -7.76
C GLU A 49 -7.92 -9.02 -7.34
N ALA A 50 -8.61 -8.50 -6.34
CA ALA A 50 -9.87 -9.02 -5.85
C ALA A 50 -10.98 -8.84 -6.89
N THR A 51 -11.90 -9.82 -6.94
CA THR A 51 -13.09 -9.73 -7.79
C THR A 51 -14.16 -8.88 -7.11
N GLU A 52 -15.08 -8.32 -7.91
CA GLU A 52 -16.22 -7.55 -7.36
C GLU A 52 -17.00 -8.34 -6.31
N ALA A 53 -17.17 -9.66 -6.52
CA ALA A 53 -17.85 -10.56 -5.59
C ALA A 53 -17.10 -10.69 -4.25
N ASP A 54 -15.77 -10.85 -4.30
CA ASP A 54 -14.91 -11.01 -3.13
C ASP A 54 -14.90 -9.72 -2.28
N LEU A 55 -14.82 -8.56 -2.93
CA LEU A 55 -14.93 -7.26 -2.25
C LEU A 55 -16.31 -7.03 -1.62
N ALA A 56 -17.39 -7.37 -2.33
CA ALA A 56 -18.75 -7.21 -1.82
C ALA A 56 -19.07 -8.18 -0.68
N GLU A 57 -18.50 -9.38 -0.70
CA GLU A 57 -18.63 -10.38 0.36
C GLU A 57 -17.81 -9.99 1.60
N ALA A 58 -16.56 -9.56 1.40
CA ALA A 58 -15.67 -9.16 2.47
C ALA A 58 -16.10 -7.83 3.11
N VAL A 59 -16.58 -6.87 2.31
CA VAL A 59 -17.00 -5.54 2.78
C VAL A 59 -18.42 -5.23 2.31
N PRO A 60 -19.45 -5.64 3.08
CA PRO A 60 -20.86 -5.43 2.73
C PRO A 60 -21.29 -3.94 2.78
N ASP A 61 -20.44 -3.06 3.34
CA ASP A 61 -20.63 -1.61 3.34
C ASP A 61 -20.31 -0.97 1.97
N LEU A 62 -19.69 -1.70 1.04
CA LEU A 62 -19.36 -1.16 -0.28
C LEU A 62 -20.64 -0.93 -1.09
N THR A 63 -20.71 0.23 -1.73
CA THR A 63 -21.76 0.50 -2.71
C THR A 63 -21.52 -0.37 -3.95
N PRO A 64 -22.55 -0.91 -4.63
CA PRO A 64 -22.37 -1.80 -5.78
C PRO A 64 -21.56 -1.19 -6.94
N GLU A 65 -21.42 0.12 -7.00
CA GLU A 65 -20.61 0.83 -8.00
C GLU A 65 -19.13 0.95 -7.63
N GLN A 66 -18.78 0.79 -6.34
CA GLN A 66 -17.42 0.95 -5.84
C GLN A 66 -16.46 -0.18 -6.27
N PRO A 67 -16.81 -1.48 -6.16
CA PRO A 67 -15.95 -2.57 -6.61
C PRO A 67 -15.57 -2.45 -8.10
N ARG A 68 -16.55 -2.10 -8.95
CA ARG A 68 -16.33 -1.82 -10.38
C ARG A 68 -15.32 -0.72 -10.60
N ARG A 69 -15.45 0.36 -9.83
CA ARG A 69 -14.57 1.52 -9.92
C ARG A 69 -13.13 1.19 -9.49
N PHE A 70 -12.96 0.28 -8.55
CA PHE A 70 -11.64 -0.18 -8.11
C PHE A 70 -10.98 -1.10 -9.14
N ALA A 71 -11.75 -2.04 -9.71
CA ALA A 71 -11.28 -2.97 -10.75
C ALA A 71 -10.91 -2.27 -12.06
N LEU A 72 -11.59 -1.16 -12.39
CA LEU A 72 -11.35 -0.39 -13.62
C LEU A 72 -10.12 0.52 -13.56
N ARG A 73 -9.45 0.67 -12.42
CA ARG A 73 -8.21 1.46 -12.38
C ARG A 73 -7.10 0.68 -13.11
N PRO A 74 -6.59 1.19 -14.25
CA PRO A 74 -5.52 0.52 -14.94
C PRO A 74 -4.32 0.44 -14.01
N ARG A 75 -3.79 -0.78 -13.83
CA ARG A 75 -2.54 -1.00 -13.11
C ARG A 75 -1.51 -0.07 -13.71
N ARG A 76 -1.05 0.93 -12.95
CA ARG A 76 0.17 1.63 -13.34
C ARG A 76 1.24 0.53 -13.40
N PRO A 77 1.86 0.29 -14.56
CA PRO A 77 2.96 -0.65 -14.62
C PRO A 77 3.99 -0.16 -13.60
N SER A 78 4.40 -1.10 -12.75
CA SER A 78 5.37 -0.96 -11.68
C SER A 78 6.44 0.05 -12.04
N GLN A 79 6.66 1.02 -11.16
CA GLN A 79 7.83 1.87 -11.20
C GLN A 79 9.05 0.95 -11.42
N PRO A 80 9.83 1.11 -12.51
CA PRO A 80 11.01 0.28 -12.70
C PRO A 80 11.91 0.45 -11.47
N PRO A 81 12.62 -0.61 -11.04
CA PRO A 81 13.58 -0.47 -9.96
C PRO A 81 14.48 0.71 -10.32
N ARG A 82 14.61 1.68 -9.40
CA ARG A 82 15.56 2.78 -9.59
C ARG A 82 16.87 2.14 -10.02
N PRO A 83 17.51 2.56 -11.12
CA PRO A 83 18.85 2.08 -11.40
C PRO A 83 19.70 2.50 -10.20
N GLU A 84 20.08 1.53 -9.36
CA GLU A 84 21.24 1.67 -8.49
C GLU A 84 22.36 2.10 -9.41
N ALA A 85 22.79 3.35 -9.31
CA ALA A 85 23.85 3.86 -10.15
C ALA A 85 25.10 2.99 -9.89
N PRO A 86 25.58 2.20 -10.86
CA PRO A 86 26.87 1.60 -10.73
C PRO A 86 27.92 2.63 -11.16
N SER A 87 29.06 2.60 -10.48
CA SER A 87 30.33 3.23 -10.86
C SER A 87 30.53 4.70 -10.53
N LEU A 88 31.31 4.92 -9.47
CA LEU A 88 32.64 5.47 -9.72
C LEU A 88 33.68 4.87 -8.78
N ALA A 89 34.03 3.60 -9.02
CA ALA A 89 35.40 3.17 -8.81
C ALA A 89 36.28 3.84 -9.89
N ARG A 90 36.88 4.98 -9.56
CA ARG A 90 38.08 5.50 -10.23
C ARG A 90 39.15 5.59 -9.14
N HIS A 91 39.99 4.56 -8.98
CA HIS A 91 41.31 4.48 -9.63
C HIS A 91 41.96 5.87 -9.72
N GLY A 92 42.94 6.12 -8.84
CA GLY A 92 43.61 7.41 -8.68
C GLY A 92 44.54 7.80 -9.84
N PRO A 93 45.27 8.91 -9.67
CA PRO A 93 46.62 9.06 -10.20
C PRO A 93 47.59 9.45 -9.07
N LEU A 94 48.68 8.72 -8.92
CA LEU A 94 49.99 8.96 -9.53
C LEU A 94 50.73 10.15 -8.90
N VAL A 95 51.76 9.76 -8.18
CA VAL A 95 52.86 10.55 -7.65
C VAL A 95 53.49 11.41 -8.76
N HIS A 96 53.74 12.68 -8.48
CA HIS A 96 54.86 13.44 -9.04
C HIS A 96 55.31 14.49 -8.04
#